data_AF-A0A920NE29-F1
#
_entry.id   AF-A0A920NE29-F1
#
_cell.length_a   1.000
_cell.length_b   1.000
_cell.length_c   1.000
_cell.angle_alpha   90.00
_cell.angle_beta   90.00
_cell.angle_gamma   90.00
#
_symmetry.space_group_name_H-M   'P 1'
#
loop_
_entity.id
_entity.type
_entity.pdbx_description
1 polymer ?
#
loop_
_entity_poly.entity_id
_entity_poly.type
_entity_poly.pdbx_seq_one_letter_code
_entity_poly.pdbx_strand_id
1 'polypeptide(L)'
;MVTWGTSPQDVVTIDGKVPNPKNETDPDKKNSIERSLKYMGLNSDVLVKDIKIDKVFIGSCTNGRIEDLREAAKILKDKKIANHVNAMVVPGSGLVKEKAEQEGLDKIFINSGFEWRDPGCSMCLAMNADKLKPGERCASTSNRNFEGRQGRGGRTHLVSPGMAAAAAISGNLDELESTKINAKI
;
A
#
# COMPACT_ATOMS: atom_id res chain seq x y z
N MET A 1 -4.13 -5.88 8.91
CA MET A 1 -2.70 -5.90 9.32
C MET A 1 -1.88 -5.24 8.23
N VAL A 2 -0.81 -4.55 8.61
CA VAL A 2 0.11 -3.83 7.71
C VAL A 2 1.54 -4.05 8.18
N THR A 3 2.49 -4.11 7.26
CA THR A 3 3.91 -4.13 7.66
C THR A 3 4.38 -2.75 8.06
N TRP A 4 5.14 -2.63 9.14
CA TRP A 4 5.79 -1.38 9.55
C TRP A 4 7.29 -1.36 9.18
N GLY A 5 7.91 -2.53 9.06
CA GLY A 5 9.34 -2.72 8.83
C GLY A 5 9.70 -3.12 7.40
N THR A 6 10.75 -3.94 7.26
CA THR A 6 11.37 -4.32 5.98
C THR A 6 11.18 -5.79 5.63
N SER A 7 10.50 -6.55 6.48
CA SER A 7 10.13 -7.94 6.25
C SER A 7 8.60 -8.09 6.25
N PRO A 8 8.04 -9.08 5.52
CA PRO A 8 6.64 -9.46 5.63
C PRO A 8 6.19 -9.89 7.04
N GLN A 9 7.15 -10.20 7.93
CA GLN A 9 6.89 -10.56 9.33
C GLN A 9 6.77 -9.35 10.26
N ASP A 10 7.23 -8.17 9.82
CA ASP A 10 7.22 -6.95 10.63
C ASP A 10 5.84 -6.31 10.59
N VAL A 11 4.84 -6.95 11.22
CA VAL A 11 3.42 -6.59 11.10
C VAL A 11 2.85 -6.00 12.38
N VAL A 12 1.87 -5.12 12.20
CA VAL A 12 1.03 -4.54 13.24
C VAL A 12 -0.42 -4.41 12.74
N THR A 13 -1.35 -4.18 13.66
CA THR A 13 -2.71 -3.74 13.31
C THR A 13 -2.69 -2.29 12.82
N ILE A 14 -3.73 -1.87 12.10
CA ILE A 14 -3.81 -0.49 11.59
C ILE A 14 -3.93 0.54 12.72
N ASP A 15 -4.61 0.17 13.80
CA ASP A 15 -4.71 0.97 15.03
C ASP A 15 -3.48 0.81 15.95
N GLY A 16 -2.52 -0.01 15.53
CA GLY A 16 -1.30 -0.29 16.26
C GLY A 16 -0.30 0.85 16.21
N LYS A 17 0.78 0.67 16.95
CA LYS A 17 1.94 1.57 16.96
C LYS A 17 3.15 0.91 16.35
N VAL A 18 4.01 1.72 15.75
CA VAL A 18 5.36 1.32 15.34
C VAL A 18 6.11 0.81 16.58
N PRO A 19 6.72 -0.40 16.56
CA PRO A 19 7.42 -0.95 17.71
C PRO A 19 8.53 -0.05 18.25
N ASN A 20 8.70 -0.07 19.57
CA ASN A 20 9.79 0.63 20.25
C ASN A 20 10.89 -0.36 20.62
N PRO A 21 12.13 -0.21 20.10
CA PRO A 21 13.24 -1.10 20.41
C PRO A 21 13.63 -1.07 21.89
N LYS A 22 13.25 -0.03 22.65
CA LYS A 22 13.48 0.03 24.10
C LYS A 22 12.63 -0.96 24.89
N ASN A 23 11.55 -1.46 24.30
CA ASN A 23 10.65 -2.43 24.92
C ASN A 23 11.02 -3.89 24.56
N GLU A 24 12.04 -4.10 23.73
CA GLU A 24 12.50 -5.43 23.33
C GLU A 24 13.71 -5.85 24.18
N THR A 25 13.63 -7.06 24.74
CA THR A 25 14.66 -7.64 25.61
C THR A 25 15.66 -8.48 24.83
N ASP A 26 15.25 -9.06 23.71
CA ASP A 26 16.12 -9.84 22.83
C ASP A 26 17.04 -8.89 22.02
N PRO A 27 18.37 -8.99 22.18
CA PRO A 27 19.31 -8.07 21.52
C PRO A 27 19.24 -8.12 19.98
N ASP A 28 19.01 -9.31 19.40
CA ASP A 28 18.98 -9.48 17.95
C ASP A 28 17.69 -8.88 17.36
N LYS A 29 16.55 -9.12 18.01
CA LYS A 29 15.29 -8.47 17.63
C LYS A 29 15.35 -6.96 17.79
N LYS A 30 15.92 -6.48 18.89
CA LYS A 30 16.11 -5.04 19.12
C LYS A 30 16.92 -4.40 17.99
N ASN A 31 18.07 -5.00 17.63
CA ASN A 31 18.90 -4.53 16.52
C ASN A 31 18.15 -4.56 15.18
N SER A 32 17.35 -5.61 14.94
CA SER A 32 16.51 -5.73 13.74
C SER A 32 15.45 -4.62 13.67
N ILE A 33 14.80 -4.29 14.79
CA ILE A 33 13.83 -3.19 14.89
C ILE A 33 14.52 -1.86 14.59
N GLU A 34 15.64 -1.57 15.25
CA GLU A 34 16.39 -0.32 15.05
C GLU A 34 16.81 -0.12 13.59
N ARG A 35 17.30 -1.18 12.94
CA ARG A 35 17.65 -1.16 11.51
C ARG A 35 16.43 -0.89 10.63
N SER A 36 15.33 -1.58 10.89
CA SER A 36 14.08 -1.41 10.13
C SER A 36 13.52 0.00 10.28
N LEU A 37 13.50 0.56 11.49
CA LEU A 37 13.07 1.94 11.74
C LEU A 37 13.95 2.95 11.00
N LYS A 38 15.26 2.75 11.02
CA LYS A 38 16.21 3.61 10.31
C LYS A 38 15.96 3.59 8.80
N TYR A 39 15.82 2.41 8.20
CA TYR A 39 15.53 2.29 6.76
C TYR A 39 14.17 2.92 6.41
N MET A 40 13.14 2.55 7.17
CA MET A 40 11.78 3.02 6.98
C MET A 40 11.60 4.50 7.35
N GLY A 41 12.58 5.15 7.98
CA GLY A 41 12.49 6.53 8.44
C GLY A 41 11.29 6.74 9.37
N LEU A 42 11.08 5.80 10.30
CA LEU A 42 9.97 5.83 11.25
C LEU A 42 10.49 6.09 12.67
N ASN A 43 9.71 6.85 13.43
CA ASN A 43 9.88 6.94 14.88
C ASN A 43 9.05 5.84 15.57
N SER A 44 9.56 5.34 16.68
CA SER A 44 8.82 4.39 17.54
C SER A 44 7.56 5.03 18.13
N ASP A 45 6.59 4.21 18.50
CA ASP A 45 5.33 4.58 19.17
C ASP A 45 4.39 5.49 18.37
N VAL A 46 4.74 5.83 17.12
CA VAL A 46 3.87 6.50 16.17
C VAL A 46 2.72 5.57 15.79
N LEU A 47 1.51 6.10 15.74
CA LEU A 47 0.35 5.35 15.24
C LEU A 47 0.52 5.10 13.75
N VAL A 48 0.24 3.87 13.34
CA VAL A 48 0.47 3.45 11.96
C VAL A 48 -0.35 4.27 10.98
N LYS A 49 -1.60 4.59 11.34
CA LYS A 49 -2.49 5.46 10.55
C LYS A 49 -1.98 6.88 10.31
N ASP A 50 -1.04 7.37 11.13
CA ASP A 50 -0.45 8.70 10.97
C ASP A 50 0.77 8.68 10.02
N ILE A 51 1.16 7.50 9.52
CA ILE A 51 2.29 7.36 8.60
C ILE A 51 1.86 7.82 7.20
N LYS A 52 2.33 9.02 6.82
CA LYS A 52 2.13 9.60 5.50
C LYS A 52 2.77 8.78 4.38
N ILE A 53 2.05 8.62 3.27
CA ILE A 53 2.52 7.92 2.07
C ILE A 53 2.66 8.87 0.87
N ASP A 54 3.46 8.45 -0.10
CA ASP A 54 3.68 9.16 -1.37
C ASP A 54 3.09 8.39 -2.56
N LYS A 55 3.06 7.05 -2.47
CA LYS A 55 2.58 6.18 -3.55
C LYS A 55 1.62 5.09 -3.08
N VAL A 56 0.76 4.67 -4.01
CA VAL A 56 -0.07 3.47 -3.85
C VAL A 56 0.10 2.55 -5.04
N PHE A 57 0.22 1.25 -4.76
CA PHE A 57 0.33 0.20 -5.75
C PHE A 57 -0.66 -0.92 -5.47
N ILE A 58 -1.58 -1.14 -6.41
CA ILE A 58 -2.52 -2.25 -6.37
C ILE A 58 -2.25 -3.17 -7.56
N GLY A 59 -2.02 -4.46 -7.30
CA GLY A 59 -2.05 -5.48 -8.33
C GLY A 59 -0.74 -6.23 -8.61
N SER A 60 -0.50 -6.48 -9.90
CA SER A 60 0.40 -7.50 -10.47
C SER A 60 -0.09 -8.94 -10.19
N CYS A 61 0.78 -9.94 -10.39
CA CYS A 61 0.41 -11.35 -10.31
C CYS A 61 -0.05 -11.82 -8.91
N THR A 62 0.21 -11.05 -7.85
CA THR A 62 -0.10 -11.46 -6.46
C THR A 62 -1.48 -10.99 -6.00
N ASN A 63 -1.83 -9.73 -6.23
CA ASN A 63 -3.07 -9.11 -5.72
C ASN A 63 -3.78 -8.28 -6.79
N GLY A 64 -3.70 -8.71 -8.05
CA GLY A 64 -4.38 -8.11 -9.20
C GLY A 64 -5.51 -8.98 -9.74
N ARG A 65 -6.13 -9.84 -8.93
CA ARG A 65 -7.30 -10.64 -9.33
C ARG A 65 -8.52 -9.74 -9.45
N ILE A 66 -9.55 -10.19 -10.16
CA ILE A 66 -10.76 -9.37 -10.36
C ILE A 66 -11.44 -9.02 -9.02
N GLU A 67 -11.42 -9.93 -8.04
CA GLU A 67 -11.94 -9.69 -6.69
C GLU A 67 -11.15 -8.60 -5.94
N ASP A 68 -9.82 -8.60 -6.06
CA ASP A 68 -8.95 -7.58 -5.46
C ASP A 68 -9.27 -6.19 -6.05
N LEU A 69 -9.46 -6.11 -7.37
CA LEU A 69 -9.82 -4.86 -8.06
C LEU A 69 -11.21 -4.36 -7.68
N ARG A 70 -12.19 -5.27 -7.56
CA ARG A 70 -13.55 -4.92 -7.10
C ARG A 70 -13.56 -4.42 -5.67
N GLU A 71 -12.78 -5.02 -4.77
CA GLU A 71 -12.64 -4.58 -3.38
C GLU A 71 -12.15 -3.13 -3.30
N ALA A 72 -11.05 -2.82 -4.00
CA ALA A 72 -10.52 -1.47 -4.06
C ALA A 72 -11.49 -0.49 -4.74
N ALA A 73 -12.11 -0.88 -5.86
CA ALA A 73 -13.05 -0.02 -6.59
C ALA A 73 -14.29 0.35 -5.76
N LYS A 74 -14.82 -0.57 -4.93
CA LYS A 74 -15.92 -0.25 -4.00
C LYS A 74 -15.59 0.90 -3.06
N ILE A 75 -14.34 0.97 -2.61
CA ILE A 75 -13.88 2.03 -1.70
C ILE A 75 -13.64 3.34 -2.45
N LEU A 76 -13.09 3.27 -3.66
CA LEU A 76 -12.73 4.42 -4.50
C LEU A 76 -13.92 5.08 -5.20
N LYS A 77 -15.05 4.37 -5.36
CA LYS A 77 -16.23 4.88 -6.03
C LYS A 77 -16.64 6.25 -5.45
N ASP A 78 -16.79 7.23 -6.34
CA ASP A 78 -17.18 8.61 -6.05
C ASP A 78 -16.23 9.38 -5.11
N LYS A 79 -14.98 8.91 -4.95
CA LYS A 79 -13.93 9.56 -4.15
C LYS A 79 -12.71 9.90 -5.00
N LYS A 80 -11.86 10.77 -4.49
CA LYS A 80 -10.58 11.17 -5.09
C LYS A 80 -9.43 10.82 -4.15
N ILE A 81 -8.30 10.43 -4.72
CA ILE A 81 -7.05 10.26 -3.96
C ILE A 81 -6.53 11.61 -3.45
N ALA A 82 -5.72 11.58 -2.40
CA ALA A 82 -5.07 12.78 -1.90
C ALA A 82 -4.11 13.37 -2.95
N ASN A 83 -4.11 14.70 -3.13
CA ASN A 83 -3.40 15.39 -4.22
C ASN A 83 -1.88 15.13 -4.27
N HIS A 84 -1.27 14.70 -3.18
CA HIS A 84 0.16 14.40 -3.09
C HIS A 84 0.49 12.92 -3.35
N VAL A 85 -0.51 12.06 -3.44
CA VAL A 85 -0.33 10.62 -3.64
C VAL A 85 -0.34 10.30 -5.13
N ASN A 86 0.64 9.52 -5.56
CA ASN A 86 0.69 8.97 -6.92
C ASN A 86 0.26 7.50 -6.85
N ALA A 87 -0.87 7.16 -7.47
CA ALA A 87 -1.48 5.85 -7.33
C ALA A 87 -1.58 5.12 -8.67
N MET A 88 -1.24 3.84 -8.68
CA MET A 88 -1.34 2.99 -9.87
C MET A 88 -1.99 1.66 -9.56
N VAL A 89 -2.69 1.12 -10.56
CA VAL A 89 -3.32 -0.19 -10.50
C VAL A 89 -2.94 -1.02 -11.72
N VAL A 90 -2.54 -2.26 -11.49
CA VAL A 90 -2.01 -3.19 -12.49
C VAL A 90 -2.81 -4.50 -12.43
N PRO A 91 -3.72 -4.75 -13.38
CA PRO A 91 -4.45 -6.02 -13.43
C PRO A 91 -3.49 -7.22 -13.51
N GLY A 92 -3.85 -8.33 -12.89
CA GLY A 92 -2.98 -9.50 -12.78
C GLY A 92 -2.75 -10.23 -14.11
N SER A 93 -3.64 -10.05 -15.09
CA SER A 93 -3.55 -10.61 -16.44
C SER A 93 -4.40 -9.81 -17.44
N GLY A 94 -4.23 -10.08 -18.73
CA GLY A 94 -5.08 -9.50 -19.79
C GLY A 94 -6.55 -9.86 -19.61
N LEU A 95 -6.87 -11.10 -19.23
CA LEU A 95 -8.24 -11.55 -18.96
C LEU A 95 -8.87 -10.82 -17.78
N VAL A 96 -8.10 -10.55 -16.71
CA VAL A 96 -8.61 -9.76 -15.58
C VAL A 96 -8.83 -8.31 -15.99
N LYS A 97 -7.93 -7.74 -16.80
CA LYS A 97 -8.08 -6.37 -17.32
C LYS A 97 -9.35 -6.23 -18.15
N GLU A 98 -9.54 -7.10 -19.14
CA GLU A 98 -10.73 -7.09 -20.00
C GLU A 98 -12.02 -7.20 -19.17
N LYS A 99 -12.05 -8.12 -18.21
CA LYS A 99 -13.20 -8.28 -17.31
C LYS A 99 -13.44 -7.03 -16.44
N ALA A 100 -12.37 -6.43 -15.92
CA ALA A 100 -12.47 -5.22 -15.10
C ALA A 100 -13.01 -4.03 -15.92
N GLU A 101 -12.62 -3.91 -17.19
CA GLU A 101 -13.10 -2.88 -18.12
C GLU A 101 -14.56 -3.12 -18.53
N GLN A 102 -14.96 -4.37 -18.77
CA GLN A 102 -16.37 -4.75 -19.00
C GLN A 102 -17.25 -4.39 -17.80
N GLU A 103 -16.73 -4.51 -16.58
CA GLU A 103 -17.41 -4.11 -15.34
C GLU A 103 -17.30 -2.60 -15.03
N GLY A 104 -16.54 -1.84 -15.82
CA GLY A 104 -16.31 -0.40 -15.62
C GLY A 104 -15.44 -0.05 -14.41
N LEU A 105 -14.65 -1.00 -13.89
CA LEU A 105 -13.76 -0.77 -12.76
C LEU A 105 -12.62 0.19 -13.13
N ASP A 106 -12.11 0.08 -14.36
CA ASP A 106 -11.10 0.99 -14.94
C ASP A 106 -11.51 2.46 -14.79
N LYS A 107 -12.78 2.76 -15.10
CA LYS A 107 -13.34 4.11 -14.99
C LYS A 107 -13.38 4.57 -13.54
N ILE A 108 -13.68 3.69 -12.58
CA ILE A 108 -13.66 4.03 -11.15
C ILE A 108 -12.23 4.40 -10.73
N PHE A 109 -11.23 3.60 -11.09
CA PHE A 109 -9.84 3.88 -10.79
C PHE A 109 -9.39 5.21 -11.41
N ILE A 110 -9.59 5.39 -12.72
CA ILE A 110 -9.22 6.62 -13.45
C ILE A 110 -9.92 7.83 -12.83
N ASN A 111 -11.23 7.74 -12.59
CA ASN A 111 -11.99 8.83 -11.99
C ASN A 111 -11.52 9.15 -10.57
N SER A 112 -11.01 8.18 -9.81
CA SER A 112 -10.45 8.45 -8.48
C SER A 112 -9.06 9.10 -8.51
N GLY A 113 -8.36 9.03 -9.66
CA GLY A 113 -7.01 9.56 -9.86
C GLY A 113 -5.92 8.49 -9.97
N PHE A 114 -6.27 7.21 -10.04
CA PHE A 114 -5.30 6.13 -10.29
C PHE A 114 -4.91 6.07 -11.76
N GLU A 115 -3.66 5.70 -12.01
CA GLU A 115 -3.20 5.26 -13.32
C GLU A 115 -3.66 3.81 -13.58
N TRP A 116 -4.46 3.61 -14.62
CA TRP A 116 -4.86 2.28 -15.10
C TRP A 116 -3.78 1.71 -16.02
N ARG A 117 -3.03 0.71 -15.55
CA ARG A 117 -1.87 0.16 -16.27
C ARG A 117 -2.20 -1.12 -17.05
N ASP A 118 -1.29 -1.50 -17.94
CA ASP A 118 -1.31 -2.82 -18.57
C ASP A 118 -0.79 -3.91 -17.62
N PRO A 119 -1.27 -5.16 -17.76
CA PRO A 119 -0.82 -6.26 -16.93
C PRO A 119 0.68 -6.49 -17.05
N GLY A 120 1.35 -6.68 -15.91
CA GLY A 120 2.79 -6.93 -15.86
C GLY A 120 3.35 -6.95 -14.45
N CYS A 121 4.67 -7.09 -14.34
CA CYS A 121 5.36 -7.02 -13.04
C CYS A 121 5.31 -5.62 -12.43
N SER A 122 5.37 -4.55 -13.24
CA SER A 122 5.35 -3.14 -12.80
C SER A 122 6.24 -2.93 -11.56
N MET A 123 5.76 -2.21 -10.55
CA MET A 123 6.52 -1.88 -9.34
C MET A 123 6.74 -3.08 -8.39
N CYS A 124 6.15 -4.26 -8.63
CA CYS A 124 6.35 -5.44 -7.76
C CYS A 124 7.82 -5.91 -7.71
N LEU A 125 8.59 -5.61 -8.76
CA LEU A 125 10.00 -5.97 -8.90
C LEU A 125 10.93 -4.80 -9.25
N ALA A 126 10.38 -3.60 -9.53
CA ALA A 126 11.13 -2.40 -9.91
C ALA A 126 12.16 -2.62 -11.04
N MET A 127 11.85 -3.52 -11.99
CA MET A 127 12.66 -3.81 -13.18
C MET A 127 12.34 -2.88 -14.36
N ASN A 128 11.47 -1.90 -14.15
CA ASN A 128 10.99 -0.95 -15.14
C ASN A 128 10.99 0.47 -14.56
N ALA A 129 10.36 1.41 -15.26
CA ALA A 129 10.25 2.79 -14.80
C ALA A 129 9.38 2.94 -13.53
N ASP A 130 8.51 1.96 -13.24
CA ASP A 130 7.67 1.96 -12.05
C ASP A 130 8.51 1.55 -10.84
N LYS A 131 9.05 2.55 -10.14
CA LYS A 131 9.86 2.38 -8.95
C LYS A 131 9.69 3.52 -7.97
N LEU A 132 9.98 3.24 -6.70
CA LEU A 132 10.12 4.23 -5.65
C LEU A 132 11.47 4.95 -5.78
N LYS A 133 11.44 6.25 -5.58
CA LYS A 133 12.64 7.07 -5.35
C LYS A 133 13.10 6.89 -3.90
N PRO A 134 14.38 7.15 -3.59
CA PRO A 134 14.87 7.12 -2.21
C PRO A 134 14.00 7.99 -1.30
N GLY A 135 13.52 7.41 -0.19
CA GLY A 135 12.69 8.07 0.80
C GLY A 135 11.18 8.04 0.52
N GLU A 136 10.75 7.78 -0.73
CA GLU A 136 9.32 7.64 -1.06
C GLU A 136 8.73 6.43 -0.33
N ARG A 137 7.52 6.62 0.19
CA ARG A 137 6.77 5.60 0.91
C ARG A 137 5.56 5.12 0.13
N CYS A 138 5.41 3.80 0.01
CA CYS A 138 4.33 3.16 -0.72
C CYS A 138 3.45 2.30 0.19
N ALA A 139 2.13 2.44 0.06
CA ALA A 139 1.19 1.38 0.43
C ALA A 139 1.03 0.45 -0.78
N SER A 140 1.40 -0.83 -0.63
CA SER A 140 1.57 -1.75 -1.75
C SER A 140 0.87 -3.07 -1.46
N THR A 141 0.11 -3.57 -2.43
CA THR A 141 -0.47 -4.92 -2.38
C THR A 141 0.50 -5.99 -2.88
N SER A 142 1.81 -5.74 -2.86
CA SER A 142 2.79 -6.80 -3.09
C SER A 142 2.78 -7.79 -1.91
N ASN A 143 3.50 -8.91 -2.04
CA ASN A 143 3.76 -9.83 -0.93
C ASN A 143 5.17 -9.69 -0.32
N ARG A 144 6.00 -8.79 -0.83
CA ARG A 144 7.39 -8.62 -0.39
C ARG A 144 7.78 -7.14 -0.34
N ASN A 145 8.36 -6.73 0.79
CA ASN A 145 8.81 -5.36 1.05
C ASN A 145 10.27 -5.27 1.52
N PHE A 146 11.11 -6.25 1.16
CA PHE A 146 12.55 -6.21 1.45
C PHE A 146 13.18 -4.90 0.93
N GLU A 147 14.24 -4.45 1.62
CA GLU A 147 14.97 -3.24 1.23
C GLU A 147 15.33 -3.27 -0.26
N GLY A 148 14.99 -2.18 -0.98
CA GLY A 148 15.25 -2.05 -2.42
C GLY A 148 14.29 -2.79 -3.35
N ARG A 149 13.36 -3.61 -2.85
CA ARG A 149 12.48 -4.47 -3.68
C ARG A 149 11.66 -3.71 -4.71
N GLN A 150 11.09 -2.57 -4.31
CA GLN A 150 10.28 -1.70 -5.18
C GLN A 150 11.05 -0.44 -5.62
N GLY A 151 12.37 -0.45 -5.50
CA GLY A 151 13.24 0.70 -5.77
C GLY A 151 14.22 0.94 -4.63
N ARG A 152 15.49 1.23 -4.95
CA ARG A 152 16.56 1.44 -3.96
C ARG A 152 16.21 2.61 -3.03
N GLY A 153 16.14 2.33 -1.73
CA GLY A 153 15.80 3.31 -0.70
C GLY A 153 14.31 3.66 -0.62
N GLY A 154 13.46 2.99 -1.40
CA GLY A 154 12.01 3.09 -1.29
C GLY A 154 11.51 2.34 -0.05
N ARG A 155 10.43 2.82 0.54
CA ARG A 155 9.86 2.33 1.80
C ARG A 155 8.48 1.73 1.55
N THR A 156 8.38 0.41 1.57
CA THR A 156 7.14 -0.28 1.22
C THR A 156 6.44 -0.85 2.45
N HIS A 157 5.15 -0.57 2.54
CA HIS A 157 4.21 -1.19 3.48
C HIS A 157 3.29 -2.14 2.73
N LEU A 158 3.23 -3.39 3.17
CA LEU A 158 2.35 -4.40 2.60
C LEU A 158 0.96 -4.25 3.20
N VAL A 159 -0.04 -4.12 2.33
CA VAL A 159 -1.44 -3.85 2.70
C VAL A 159 -2.40 -4.67 1.82
N SER A 160 -3.65 -4.82 2.24
CA SER A 160 -4.71 -5.38 1.39
C SER A 160 -5.13 -4.39 0.29
N PRO A 161 -5.82 -4.85 -0.78
CA PRO A 161 -6.36 -3.95 -1.81
C PRO A 161 -7.29 -2.87 -1.24
N GLY A 162 -8.17 -3.22 -0.30
CA GLY A 162 -9.05 -2.25 0.33
C GLY A 162 -8.29 -1.19 1.14
N MET A 163 -7.27 -1.60 1.89
CA MET A 163 -6.45 -0.67 2.67
C MET A 163 -5.54 0.19 1.78
N ALA A 164 -5.05 -0.33 0.65
CA ALA A 164 -4.34 0.46 -0.35
C ALA A 164 -5.26 1.57 -0.92
N ALA A 165 -6.50 1.25 -1.25
CA ALA A 165 -7.49 2.23 -1.71
C ALA A 165 -7.82 3.28 -0.64
N ALA A 166 -8.00 2.85 0.62
CA ALA A 166 -8.21 3.77 1.74
C ALA A 166 -7.03 4.72 1.95
N ALA A 167 -5.82 4.18 1.93
CA ALA A 167 -4.59 4.95 2.07
C ALA A 167 -4.41 5.96 0.93
N ALA A 168 -4.82 5.60 -0.30
CA ALA A 168 -4.78 6.52 -1.44
C ALA A 168 -5.66 7.75 -1.20
N ILE A 169 -6.84 7.57 -0.59
CA ILE A 169 -7.78 8.65 -0.27
C ILE A 169 -7.27 9.51 0.89
N SER A 170 -6.78 8.90 1.97
CA SER A 170 -6.36 9.62 3.17
C SER A 170 -4.98 10.27 3.05
N GLY A 171 -4.11 9.75 2.18
CA GLY A 171 -2.71 10.14 2.11
C GLY A 171 -1.81 9.54 3.20
N ASN A 172 -2.34 8.63 4.02
CA ASN A 172 -1.61 7.96 5.10
C ASN A 172 -1.93 6.45 5.09
N LEU A 173 -1.22 5.63 5.87
CA LEU A 173 -1.54 4.21 6.05
C LEU A 173 -2.81 4.02 6.90
N ASP A 174 -3.95 4.53 6.41
CA ASP A 174 -5.23 4.52 7.11
C ASP A 174 -6.13 3.37 6.61
N GLU A 175 -7.09 2.99 7.44
CA GLU A 175 -8.21 2.14 7.04
C GLU A 175 -9.49 2.99 7.07
N LEU A 176 -10.19 3.07 5.92
CA LEU A 176 -11.51 3.67 5.92
C LEU A 176 -12.45 2.72 6.65
N GLU A 177 -12.87 3.07 7.87
CA GLU A 177 -14.00 2.42 8.51
C GLU A 177 -15.22 2.53 7.58
N SER A 178 -15.58 1.40 6.96
CA SER A 178 -16.87 1.23 6.27
C SER A 178 -18.06 1.60 7.18
N THR A 179 -17.85 1.58 8.51
CA THR A 179 -18.83 1.95 9.55
C THR A 179 -19.16 3.45 9.62
N LYS A 180 -18.26 4.36 9.21
CA LYS A 180 -18.56 5.81 9.24
C LYS A 180 -19.45 6.29 8.08
N ILE A 181 -19.63 5.46 7.06
CA ILE A 181 -20.49 5.77 5.90
C ILE A 181 -21.98 5.69 6.28
N ASN A 182 -22.34 4.94 7.33
CA ASN A 182 -23.73 4.80 7.79
C ASN A 182 -24.10 5.69 9.00
N ALA A 183 -23.18 6.53 9.49
CA ALA A 183 -23.42 7.39 10.66
C ALA A 183 -23.74 8.86 10.30
N LYS A 184 -23.96 9.15 9.01
CA LYS A 184 -24.45 10.44 8.51
C LYS A 184 -25.61 10.22 7.55
N ILE A 185 -26.71 9.69 8.06
CA ILE A 185 -28.07 9.89 7.52
C ILE A 185 -28.95 10.26 8.70
#